data_AF-A0AB37UGS7-F1
#
_entry.id   AF-A0AB37UGS7-F1
#
_cell.length_a   1.000
_cell.length_b   1.000
_cell.length_c   1.000
_cell.angle_alpha   90.00
_cell.angle_beta   90.00
_cell.angle_gamma   90.00
#
_symmetry.space_group_name_H-M   'P 1'
#
loop_
_entity.id
_entity.type
_entity.pdbx_description
1 polymer ?
#
loop_
_entity_poly.entity_id
_entity_poly.type
_entity_poly.pdbx_seq_one_letter_code
_entity_poly.pdbx_strand_id
1 'polypeptide(L)'
;MFYRIHEIDRTVRELQHPKSRAEEIRDELMPDVDLDESQLELFAQYVTALEGIGVNLQDERLRDTLNAYPDNMEAAIQAVLKYAEILKQKHQDFQNQYHVTNCLAKALREGWQPH
;
A
#
# COMPACT_ATOMS: atom_id res chain seq x y z
N MET A 1 -20.88 -33.16 -34.85
CA MET A 1 -19.45 -32.98 -34.55
C MET A 1 -19.36 -31.85 -33.53
N PHE A 2 -19.02 -32.19 -32.28
CA PHE A 2 -19.09 -31.32 -31.10
C PHE A 2 -17.89 -30.37 -31.04
N TYR A 3 -18.07 -29.11 -31.42
CA TYR A 3 -17.10 -28.03 -31.20
C TYR A 3 -17.82 -26.82 -30.63
N ARG A 4 -18.19 -26.84 -29.34
CA ARG A 4 -18.73 -25.62 -28.70
C ARG A 4 -18.82 -25.60 -27.17
N ILE A 5 -18.02 -26.38 -26.44
CA ILE A 5 -18.10 -26.38 -24.96
C ILE A 5 -16.75 -26.08 -24.30
N HIS A 6 -15.61 -26.45 -24.90
CA HIS A 6 -14.30 -26.25 -24.27
C HIS A 6 -13.74 -24.81 -24.31
N GLU A 7 -14.17 -23.96 -25.24
CA GLU A 7 -13.71 -22.56 -25.28
C GLU A 7 -14.43 -21.65 -24.29
N ILE A 8 -15.69 -21.97 -23.96
CA ILE A 8 -16.44 -21.22 -22.94
C ILE A 8 -15.83 -21.45 -21.55
N ASP A 9 -15.33 -22.66 -21.26
CA ASP A 9 -14.72 -22.98 -19.96
C ASP A 9 -13.46 -22.16 -19.69
N ARG A 10 -12.69 -21.79 -20.73
CA ARG A 10 -11.46 -20.99 -20.58
C ARG A 10 -11.77 -19.53 -20.28
N THR A 11 -12.71 -18.93 -21.01
CA THR A 11 -13.12 -17.53 -20.81
C THR A 11 -13.91 -17.34 -19.51
N VAL A 12 -14.65 -18.37 -19.05
CA VAL A 12 -15.38 -18.31 -17.78
C VAL A 12 -14.44 -18.49 -16.58
N ARG A 13 -13.34 -19.25 -16.70
CA ARG A 13 -12.34 -19.37 -15.62
C ARG A 13 -11.58 -18.06 -15.35
N GLU A 14 -11.29 -17.27 -16.39
CA GLU A 14 -10.68 -15.95 -16.23
C GLU A 14 -11.63 -14.89 -15.61
N LEU A 15 -12.94 -15.18 -15.58
CA LEU A 15 -13.96 -14.35 -14.94
C LEU A 15 -14.29 -14.77 -13.50
N GLN A 16 -13.62 -15.79 -12.94
CA GLN A 16 -14.00 -16.42 -11.66
C GLN A 16 -13.05 -16.17 -10.49
N HIS A 17 -12.11 -15.23 -10.62
CA HIS A 17 -11.50 -14.63 -9.44
C HIS A 17 -11.96 -13.17 -9.38
N PRO A 18 -13.08 -12.87 -8.69
CA PRO A 18 -13.36 -11.49 -8.33
C PRO A 18 -12.11 -10.96 -7.63
N LYS A 19 -11.52 -9.90 -8.18
CA LYS A 19 -10.36 -9.24 -7.57
C LYS A 19 -10.66 -9.01 -6.10
N SER A 20 -9.72 -9.35 -5.24
CA SER A 20 -9.85 -9.00 -3.83
C SER A 20 -9.95 -7.47 -3.71
N ARG A 21 -10.65 -6.98 -2.70
CA ARG A 21 -10.70 -5.55 -2.38
C ARG A 21 -9.29 -4.95 -2.29
N ALA A 22 -8.32 -5.72 -1.83
CA ALA A 22 -6.92 -5.31 -1.76
C ALA A 22 -6.29 -5.11 -3.15
N GLU A 23 -6.62 -5.96 -4.13
CA GLU A 23 -6.18 -5.83 -5.51
C GLU A 23 -6.84 -4.64 -6.22
N GLU A 24 -8.12 -4.38 -5.93
CA GLU A 24 -8.83 -3.19 -6.44
C GLU A 24 -8.19 -1.90 -5.92
N ILE A 25 -7.87 -1.85 -4.62
CA ILE A 25 -7.18 -0.72 -3.99
C ILE A 25 -5.78 -0.52 -4.59
N ARG A 26 -5.03 -1.61 -4.81
CA ARG A 26 -3.72 -1.55 -5.49
C ARG A 26 -3.87 -0.97 -6.89
N ASP A 27 -4.76 -1.50 -7.71
CA ASP A 27 -4.90 -1.08 -9.10
C ASP A 27 -5.35 0.39 -9.22
N GLU A 28 -6.13 0.90 -8.26
CA GLU A 28 -6.59 2.29 -8.25
C GLU A 28 -5.55 3.27 -7.70
N LEU A 29 -4.87 2.93 -6.61
CA LEU A 29 -4.00 3.87 -5.88
C LEU A 29 -2.51 3.67 -6.18
N MET A 30 -2.09 2.47 -6.56
CA MET A 30 -0.69 2.08 -6.78
C MET A 30 -0.53 0.99 -7.86
N PRO A 31 -0.86 1.26 -9.14
CA PRO A 31 -0.98 0.24 -10.19
C PRO A 31 0.30 -0.53 -10.58
N ASP A 32 1.44 -0.32 -9.90
CA ASP A 32 2.74 -0.90 -10.24
C ASP A 32 3.44 -1.54 -9.03
N VAL A 33 2.67 -1.87 -8.00
CA VAL A 33 3.21 -2.44 -6.76
C VAL A 33 3.15 -3.97 -6.78
N ASP A 34 4.31 -4.61 -6.67
CA ASP A 34 4.52 -6.06 -6.74
C ASP A 34 4.53 -6.65 -5.32
N LEU A 35 3.38 -6.56 -4.66
CA LEU A 35 3.14 -7.15 -3.34
C LEU A 35 2.36 -8.45 -3.48
N ASP A 36 2.66 -9.43 -2.63
CA ASP A 36 1.86 -10.65 -2.53
C ASP A 36 0.49 -10.38 -1.89
N GLU A 37 -0.42 -11.37 -1.97
CA GLU A 37 -1.79 -11.24 -1.47
C GLU A 37 -1.84 -10.83 0.01
N SER A 38 -0.99 -11.42 0.86
CA SER A 38 -0.98 -11.12 2.30
C SER A 38 -0.46 -9.71 2.60
N GLN A 39 0.52 -9.25 1.82
CA GLN A 39 1.04 -7.89 1.88
C GLN A 39 -0.01 -6.88 1.39
N LEU A 40 -0.71 -7.19 0.30
CA LEU A 40 -1.79 -6.35 -0.21
C LEU A 40 -2.94 -6.23 0.80
N GLU A 41 -3.34 -7.34 1.42
CA GLU A 41 -4.35 -7.32 2.48
C GLU A 41 -3.92 -6.48 3.69
N LEU A 42 -2.66 -6.58 4.10
CA LEU A 42 -2.10 -5.75 5.17
C LEU A 42 -2.13 -4.27 4.78
N PHE A 43 -1.66 -3.95 3.58
CA PHE A 43 -1.66 -2.58 3.08
C PHE A 43 -3.08 -1.99 3.01
N ALA A 44 -4.04 -2.76 2.49
CA ALA A 44 -5.44 -2.37 2.40
C ALA A 44 -6.07 -2.01 3.76
N GLN A 45 -5.62 -2.65 4.86
CA GLN A 45 -6.07 -2.30 6.21
C GLN A 45 -5.60 -0.91 6.66
N TYR A 46 -4.46 -0.45 6.16
CA TYR A 46 -3.83 0.80 6.58
C TYR A 46 -4.02 1.96 5.59
N VAL A 47 -4.47 1.73 4.36
CA VAL A 47 -4.67 2.74 3.32
C VAL A 47 -5.44 3.97 3.84
N THR A 48 -6.61 3.78 4.44
CA THR A 48 -7.41 4.89 4.98
C THR A 48 -6.66 5.69 6.05
N ALA A 49 -5.85 5.03 6.87
CA ALA A 49 -5.08 5.70 7.91
C ALA A 49 -3.91 6.50 7.30
N LEU A 50 -3.25 5.95 6.28
CA LEU A 50 -2.17 6.60 5.54
C LEU A 50 -2.67 7.83 4.77
N GLU A 51 -3.79 7.72 4.07
CA GLU A 51 -4.44 8.86 3.41
C GLU A 51 -4.89 9.91 4.43
N GLY A 52 -5.44 9.47 5.57
CA GLY A 52 -5.91 10.34 6.64
C GLY A 52 -4.82 11.20 7.29
N ILE A 53 -3.55 10.75 7.25
CA ILE A 53 -2.39 11.54 7.70
C ILE A 53 -1.69 12.30 6.56
N GLY A 54 -2.19 12.18 5.32
CA GLY A 54 -1.71 12.90 4.14
C GLY A 54 -0.63 12.19 3.33
N VAL A 55 -0.49 10.85 3.45
CA VAL A 55 0.44 10.10 2.58
C VAL A 55 -0.06 10.11 1.15
N ASN A 56 0.78 10.63 0.26
CA ASN A 56 0.58 10.47 -1.17
C ASN A 56 0.94 9.04 -1.58
N LEU A 57 -0.07 8.17 -1.72
CA LEU A 57 0.09 6.78 -2.17
C LEU A 57 0.47 6.67 -3.65
N GLN A 58 0.18 7.70 -4.46
CA GLN A 58 0.56 7.74 -5.88
C GLN A 58 2.01 8.16 -6.11
N ASP A 59 2.75 8.48 -5.04
CA ASP A 59 4.17 8.83 -5.14
C ASP A 59 4.99 7.66 -5.70
N GLU A 60 5.69 7.90 -6.80
CA GLU A 60 6.50 6.88 -7.49
C GLU A 60 7.60 6.31 -6.58
N ARG A 61 8.28 7.18 -5.81
CA ARG A 61 9.38 6.76 -4.93
C ARG A 61 8.88 5.91 -3.78
N LEU A 62 7.70 6.21 -3.26
CA LEU A 62 7.05 5.36 -2.25
C LEU A 62 6.75 3.97 -2.83
N ARG A 63 6.17 3.90 -4.04
CA ARG A 63 5.87 2.63 -4.72
C ARG A 63 7.11 1.80 -4.97
N ASP A 64 8.17 2.41 -5.52
CA ASP A 64 9.48 1.74 -5.68
C ASP A 64 10.04 1.23 -4.35
N THR A 65 9.90 2.02 -3.28
CA THR A 65 10.41 1.63 -1.97
C THR A 65 9.58 0.51 -1.33
N LEU A 66 8.26 0.49 -1.54
CA LEU A 66 7.39 -0.62 -1.12
C LEU A 66 7.78 -1.91 -1.82
N ASN A 67 8.01 -1.86 -3.14
CA ASN A 67 8.46 -3.03 -3.92
C ASN A 67 9.84 -3.53 -3.50
N ALA A 68 10.74 -2.62 -3.10
CA ALA A 68 12.09 -2.98 -2.68
C ALA A 68 12.17 -3.51 -1.24
N TYR A 69 11.25 -3.10 -0.36
CA TYR A 69 11.27 -3.43 1.07
C TYR A 69 9.88 -3.86 1.60
N PRO A 70 9.24 -4.86 0.98
CA PRO A 70 7.86 -5.22 1.32
C PRO A 70 7.76 -5.85 2.72
N ASP A 71 8.79 -6.58 3.16
CA ASP A 71 8.86 -7.17 4.51
C ASP A 71 8.86 -6.13 5.65
N ASN A 72 9.31 -4.90 5.35
CA ASN A 72 9.35 -3.81 6.34
C ASN A 72 8.05 -3.00 6.39
N MET A 73 7.07 -3.31 5.53
CA MET A 73 5.89 -2.48 5.30
C MET A 73 5.07 -2.24 6.56
N GLU A 74 4.73 -3.30 7.31
CA GLU A 74 3.93 -3.17 8.52
C GLU A 74 4.62 -2.29 9.57
N ALA A 75 5.89 -2.57 9.84
CA ALA A 75 6.68 -1.82 10.81
C ALA A 75 6.82 -0.34 10.41
N ALA A 76 7.03 -0.08 9.12
CA ALA A 76 7.15 1.27 8.58
C ALA A 76 5.84 2.05 8.70
N ILE A 77 4.71 1.44 8.33
CA ILE A 77 3.38 2.04 8.47
C ILE A 77 3.09 2.38 9.93
N GLN A 78 3.32 1.43 10.85
CA GLN A 78 3.11 1.66 12.28
C GLN A 78 3.99 2.77 12.85
N ALA A 79 5.25 2.84 12.42
CA ALA A 79 6.17 3.91 12.83
C ALA A 79 5.67 5.30 12.40
N VAL A 80 5.19 5.43 11.16
CA VAL A 80 4.67 6.71 10.65
C VAL A 80 3.36 7.10 11.32
N LEU A 81 2.45 6.15 11.55
CA LEU A 81 1.20 6.39 12.27
C LEU A 81 1.47 6.87 13.70
N LYS A 82 2.37 6.19 14.42
CA LYS A 82 2.79 6.61 15.76
C LYS A 82 3.41 8.00 15.76
N TYR A 83 4.23 8.32 14.76
CA TYR A 83 4.80 9.66 14.63
C TYR A 83 3.73 10.73 14.40
N ALA A 84 2.74 10.43 13.56
CA ALA A 84 1.61 11.32 13.33
C ALA A 84 0.82 11.58 14.64
N GLU A 85 0.61 10.57 15.47
CA GLU A 85 0.00 10.72 16.79
C GLU A 85 0.84 11.62 17.72
N ILE A 86 2.16 11.45 17.75
CA ILE A 86 3.07 12.29 18.55
C ILE A 86 3.00 13.75 18.08
N LEU A 87 3.00 13.99 16.77
CA LEU A 87 2.89 15.33 16.21
C LEU A 87 1.55 15.98 16.55
N LYS A 88 0.46 15.21 16.45
CA LYS A 88 -0.89 15.66 16.85
C LYS A 88 -0.94 16.07 18.32
N GLN A 89 -0.33 15.30 19.22
CA GLN A 89 -0.24 15.65 20.64
C GLN A 89 0.58 16.92 20.88
N LYS A 90 1.59 17.19 20.05
CA LYS A 90 2.42 18.40 20.10
C LYS A 90 1.79 19.60 19.39
N HIS A 91 0.57 19.47 18.84
CA HIS A 91 -0.06 20.47 17.98
C HIS A 91 0.82 20.89 16.79
N GLN A 92 1.60 19.94 16.27
CA GLN A 92 2.46 20.10 15.10
C GLN A 92 1.88 19.29 13.95
N ASP A 93 1.99 19.83 12.74
CA ASP A 93 1.67 19.13 11.49
C ASP A 93 2.96 18.72 10.77
N PHE A 94 2.84 17.84 9.77
CA PHE A 94 3.95 17.42 8.89
C PHE A 94 4.51 18.54 7.98
N GLN A 95 4.30 19.82 8.31
CA GLN A 95 4.62 20.93 7.40
C GLN A 95 6.12 21.05 7.09
N ASN A 96 6.40 20.98 5.78
CA ASN A 96 7.58 21.46 5.04
C ASN A 96 8.94 20.73 5.10
N GLN A 97 9.34 19.98 6.13
CA GLN A 97 10.68 19.34 6.13
C GLN A 97 10.67 17.81 5.99
N TYR A 98 9.55 17.18 6.29
CA TYR A 98 9.37 15.73 6.21
C TYR A 98 7.95 15.46 5.71
N HIS A 99 7.75 15.54 4.39
CA HIS A 99 6.48 15.07 3.80
C HIS A 99 6.20 13.67 4.34
N VAL A 100 4.99 13.39 4.83
CA VAL A 100 4.68 12.12 5.50
C VAL A 100 4.96 10.89 4.61
N THR A 101 4.80 11.04 3.30
CA THR A 101 5.27 10.07 2.28
C THR A 101 6.79 9.80 2.36
N ASN A 102 7.61 10.84 2.55
CA ASN A 102 9.07 10.68 2.71
C ASN A 102 9.40 9.98 4.02
N CYS A 103 8.66 10.24 5.11
CA CYS A 103 8.80 9.49 6.36
C CYS A 103 8.51 8.00 6.15
N LEU A 104 7.46 7.67 5.40
CA LEU A 104 7.12 6.29 5.09
C LEU A 104 8.18 5.62 4.22
N ALA A 105 8.61 6.27 3.13
CA ALA A 105 9.70 5.77 2.31
C ALA A 105 11.00 5.58 3.11
N LYS A 106 11.31 6.51 4.03
CA LYS A 106 12.47 6.38 4.92
C LYS A 106 12.31 5.23 5.91
N ALA A 107 11.13 5.06 6.49
CA ALA A 107 10.84 3.97 7.42
C ALA A 107 10.96 2.60 6.75
N LEU A 108 10.46 2.47 5.52
CA LEU A 108 10.60 1.26 4.71
C LEU A 108 12.06 0.91 4.43
N ARG A 109 12.87 1.90 4.03
CA ARG A 109 14.27 1.70 3.64
C ARG A 109 15.22 1.50 4.83
N GLU A 110 15.03 2.28 5.89
CA GLU A 110 16.00 2.39 6.99
C GLU A 110 15.50 1.73 8.29
N GLY A 111 14.26 1.24 8.34
CA GLY A 111 13.65 0.78 9.59
C GLY A 111 13.47 1.91 10.60
N TRP A 112 13.29 3.15 10.12
CA TRP A 112 13.17 4.32 10.99
C TRP A 112 11.97 4.21 11.93
N GLN A 113 12.18 4.58 13.20
CA GLN A 113 11.14 4.67 14.22
C GLN A 113 11.13 6.06 14.86
N PRO A 114 9.95 6.60 15.21
CA PRO A 114 9.87 7.86 15.93
C PRO A 114 10.40 7.73 17.37
N HIS A 115 11.25 8.69 17.75
CA HIS A 115 11.80 8.86 19.11
C HIS A 115 11.17 10.08 19.81
#